data_AF-A0A9P7J8H2-F1
#
_entry.id   AF-A0A9P7J8H2-F1
#
_cell.length_a   1.000
_cell.length_b   1.000
_cell.length_c   1.000
_cell.angle_alpha   90.00
_cell.angle_beta   90.00
_cell.angle_gamma   90.00
#
_symmetry.space_group_name_H-M   'P 1'
#
loop_
_entity.id
_entity.type
_entity.pdbx_description
1 polymer ?
#
loop_
_entity_poly.entity_id
_entity_poly.type
_entity_poly.pdbx_seq_one_letter_code
_entity_poly.pdbx_strand_id
1 'polypeptide(L)'
;MSAWPHIVWLELVDQQITPVTFRGLFAALRHCPHLHWLQISTDTVNIDIDPDTESFQHTALQQLILRPSDLADGEAVARIIFSMLPCVDRVLYSVYPELYSWHEVNRHLESFRSSPVTGHYITGVPSEI
;
A
#
# COMPACT_ATOMS: atom_id res chain seq x y z
N MET A 1 -8.69 -21.92 -6.25
CA MET A 1 -9.55 -20.76 -5.92
C MET A 1 -9.67 -19.92 -7.18
N SER A 2 -10.88 -19.69 -7.65
CA SER A 2 -11.13 -18.97 -8.90
C SER A 2 -10.78 -17.49 -8.72
N ALA A 3 -9.99 -16.93 -9.62
CA ALA A 3 -9.83 -15.48 -9.68
C ALA A 3 -11.17 -14.81 -10.03
N TRP A 4 -11.35 -13.56 -9.60
CA TRP A 4 -12.47 -12.68 -9.91
C TRP A 4 -12.01 -11.54 -10.82
N PRO A 5 -11.64 -11.84 -12.09
CA PRO A 5 -11.06 -10.85 -13.00
C PRO A 5 -12.02 -9.73 -13.39
N HIS A 6 -13.33 -9.92 -13.19
CA HIS A 6 -14.34 -8.92 -13.52
C HIS A 6 -14.53 -7.87 -12.41
N ILE A 7 -13.97 -8.07 -11.22
CA ILE A 7 -14.08 -7.10 -10.13
C ILE A 7 -13.07 -5.98 -10.36
N VAL A 8 -13.60 -4.81 -10.69
CA VAL A 8 -12.85 -3.57 -10.93
C VAL A 8 -13.01 -2.58 -9.78
N TRP A 9 -14.09 -2.72 -9.02
CA TRP A 9 -14.46 -1.85 -7.90
C TRP A 9 -14.89 -2.72 -6.72
N LEU A 10 -14.36 -2.45 -5.53
CA LEU A 10 -14.72 -3.15 -4.31
C LEU A 10 -14.83 -2.18 -3.13
N GLU A 11 -15.95 -2.24 -2.43
CA GLU A 11 -16.20 -1.44 -1.22
C GLU A 11 -16.56 -2.39 -0.07
N LEU A 12 -15.80 -2.32 1.03
CA LEU A 12 -16.01 -3.10 2.25
C LEU A 12 -16.15 -2.12 3.41
N VAL A 13 -17.37 -1.62 3.61
CA VAL A 13 -17.68 -0.43 4.42
C VAL A 13 -18.41 -0.68 5.73
N ASP A 14 -18.55 -1.93 6.15
CA ASP A 14 -19.28 -2.22 7.38
C ASP A 14 -18.44 -1.83 8.62
N GLN A 15 -19.05 -1.05 9.50
CA GLN A 15 -18.46 -0.60 10.76
C GLN A 15 -18.41 -1.71 11.82
N GLN A 16 -19.15 -2.80 11.61
CA GLN A 16 -19.14 -3.97 12.50
C GLN A 16 -18.15 -5.06 12.07
N ILE A 17 -17.53 -4.91 10.89
CA ILE A 17 -16.53 -5.86 10.41
C ILE A 17 -15.18 -5.53 11.06
N THR A 18 -14.57 -6.55 11.66
CA THR A 18 -13.19 -6.49 12.16
C THR A 18 -12.27 -6.01 11.04
N PRO A 19 -11.42 -4.98 11.28
CA PRO A 19 -10.47 -4.51 10.29
C PRO A 19 -9.64 -5.67 9.74
N VAL A 20 -9.44 -5.70 8.42
CA VAL A 20 -8.64 -6.76 7.81
C VAL A 20 -7.16 -6.48 7.99
N THR A 21 -6.33 -7.50 8.16
CA THR A 21 -4.87 -7.30 8.17
C THR A 21 -4.34 -7.05 6.77
N PHE A 22 -3.13 -6.48 6.66
CA PHE A 22 -2.48 -6.30 5.35
C PHE A 22 -2.30 -7.65 4.64
N ARG A 23 -1.86 -8.69 5.34
CA ARG A 23 -1.75 -10.04 4.75
C ARG A 23 -3.08 -10.52 4.19
N GLY A 24 -4.18 -10.34 4.93
CA GLY A 24 -5.52 -10.68 4.49
C GLY A 24 -5.94 -9.90 3.24
N LEU A 25 -5.68 -8.59 3.23
CA LEU A 25 -5.92 -7.73 2.08
C LEU A 25 -5.15 -8.20 0.84
N PHE A 26 -3.85 -8.45 0.95
CA PHE A 26 -3.04 -8.88 -0.20
C PHE A 26 -3.40 -10.29 -0.67
N ALA A 27 -3.81 -11.18 0.24
CA ALA A 27 -4.39 -12.47 -0.15
C ALA A 27 -5.66 -12.30 -0.99
N ALA A 28 -6.53 -11.35 -0.64
CA ALA A 28 -7.72 -11.04 -1.44
C ALA A 28 -7.37 -10.39 -2.79
N LEU A 29 -6.43 -9.43 -2.81
CA LEU A 29 -5.99 -8.75 -4.03
C LEU A 29 -5.40 -9.71 -5.07
N ARG A 30 -4.74 -10.80 -4.64
CA ARG A 30 -4.27 -11.88 -5.55
C ARG A 30 -5.41 -12.51 -6.36
N HIS A 31 -6.65 -12.44 -5.87
CA HIS A 31 -7.82 -12.95 -6.59
C HIS A 31 -8.49 -11.90 -7.47
N CYS A 32 -8.15 -10.62 -7.36
CA CYS A 32 -8.81 -9.52 -8.07
C CYS A 32 -7.82 -8.74 -8.96
N PRO A 33 -7.21 -9.36 -9.99
CA PRO A 33 -6.08 -8.78 -10.74
C PRO A 33 -6.40 -7.48 -11.49
N HIS A 34 -7.68 -7.16 -11.66
CA HIS A 34 -8.16 -5.96 -12.36
C HIS A 34 -8.86 -4.98 -11.43
N LEU A 35 -8.64 -5.08 -10.10
CA LEU A 35 -9.22 -4.14 -9.16
C LEU A 35 -8.55 -2.77 -9.30
N HIS A 36 -9.31 -1.76 -9.72
CA HIS A 36 -8.82 -0.39 -9.89
C HIS A 36 -9.14 0.51 -8.70
N TRP A 37 -10.22 0.20 -7.99
CA TRP A 37 -10.72 0.99 -6.88
C TRP A 37 -11.05 0.09 -5.69
N LEU A 38 -10.51 0.46 -4.52
CA LEU A 38 -10.74 -0.25 -3.26
C LEU A 38 -11.01 0.73 -2.13
N GLN A 39 -12.10 0.49 -1.39
CA GLN A 39 -12.35 1.14 -0.11
C GLN A 39 -12.56 0.09 0.98
N ILE A 40 -11.79 0.18 2.06
CA ILE A 40 -11.75 -0.85 3.10
C ILE A 40 -11.28 -0.28 4.45
N SER A 41 -11.64 -0.97 5.53
CA SER A 41 -11.06 -0.79 6.86
C SER A 41 -9.93 -1.81 7.07
N THR A 42 -8.70 -1.35 7.25
CA THR A 42 -7.52 -2.19 7.46
C THR A 42 -6.98 -1.99 8.88
N ASP A 43 -6.50 -3.06 9.51
CA ASP A 43 -5.75 -2.99 10.76
C ASP A 43 -4.36 -2.41 10.49
N THR A 44 -4.23 -1.11 10.74
CA THR A 44 -2.99 -0.34 10.56
C THR A 44 -2.18 -0.23 11.85
N VAL A 45 -2.64 -0.84 12.94
CA VAL A 45 -1.91 -0.92 14.21
C VAL A 45 -1.07 -2.19 14.24
N ASN A 46 -1.64 -3.30 13.78
CA ASN A 46 -0.98 -4.60 13.78
C ASN A 46 -0.50 -4.99 12.37
N ILE A 47 0.66 -4.45 11.98
CA ILE A 47 1.28 -4.74 10.68
C ILE A 47 1.83 -6.16 10.68
N ASP A 48 1.19 -7.06 9.93
CA ASP A 48 1.49 -8.50 9.85
C ASP A 48 2.24 -8.93 8.58
N ILE A 49 2.81 -7.94 7.89
CA ILE A 49 3.52 -8.10 6.62
C ILE A 49 4.81 -7.30 6.61
N ASP A 50 5.83 -7.86 5.96
CA ASP A 50 7.10 -7.18 5.70
C ASP A 50 7.21 -6.89 4.19
N PRO A 51 7.21 -5.60 3.78
CA PRO A 51 7.23 -5.22 2.37
C PRO A 51 8.52 -5.56 1.64
N ASP A 52 9.62 -5.86 2.34
CA ASP A 52 10.89 -6.24 1.74
C ASP A 52 10.98 -7.75 1.45
N THR A 53 10.12 -8.56 2.10
CA THR A 53 10.11 -10.03 1.94
C THR A 53 9.01 -10.54 1.01
N GLU A 54 7.94 -9.77 0.82
CA GLU A 54 6.82 -10.15 -0.04
C GLU A 54 7.04 -9.68 -1.48
N SER A 55 7.04 -10.61 -2.42
CA SER A 55 7.26 -10.32 -3.85
C SER A 55 5.98 -9.90 -4.59
N PHE A 56 4.84 -9.82 -3.92
CA PHE A 56 3.56 -9.55 -4.56
C PHE A 56 3.36 -8.05 -4.78
N GLN A 57 3.00 -7.70 -6.01
CA GLN A 57 2.59 -6.34 -6.37
C GLN A 57 1.24 -6.37 -7.08
N HIS A 58 0.38 -5.41 -6.74
CA HIS A 58 -0.89 -5.19 -7.40
C HIS A 58 -0.84 -3.91 -8.23
N THR A 59 -0.58 -4.06 -9.53
CA THR A 59 -0.32 -2.95 -10.46
C THR A 59 -1.57 -2.34 -11.09
N ALA A 60 -2.76 -2.92 -10.88
CA ALA A 60 -4.00 -2.37 -11.42
C ALA A 60 -4.70 -1.38 -10.46
N LEU A 61 -4.33 -1.39 -9.16
CA LEU A 61 -5.02 -0.58 -8.16
C LEU A 61 -4.56 0.87 -8.26
N GLN A 62 -5.50 1.77 -8.52
CA GLN A 62 -5.25 3.20 -8.71
C GLN A 62 -5.76 4.02 -7.53
N GLN A 63 -6.92 3.64 -6.99
CA GLN A 63 -7.57 4.36 -5.89
C GLN A 63 -7.70 3.45 -4.69
N LEU A 64 -7.06 3.86 -3.59
CA LEU A 64 -7.17 3.22 -2.29
C LEU A 64 -7.76 4.21 -1.29
N ILE A 65 -8.93 3.87 -0.75
CA ILE A 65 -9.55 4.58 0.36
C ILE A 65 -9.44 3.74 1.61
N LEU A 66 -8.68 4.22 2.58
CA LEU A 66 -8.61 3.59 3.90
C LEU A 66 -9.53 4.35 4.85
N ARG A 67 -10.44 3.60 5.47
CA ARG A 67 -11.35 4.14 6.48
C ARG A 67 -10.54 4.54 7.73
N PRO A 68 -11.04 5.52 8.51
CA PRO A 68 -10.44 5.89 9.78
C PRO A 68 -10.18 4.68 10.66
N SER A 69 -8.90 4.42 10.92
CA SER A 69 -8.40 3.45 11.89
C SER A 69 -7.23 4.09 12.63
N ASP A 70 -6.93 3.60 13.82
CA ASP A 70 -5.72 3.98 14.53
C ASP A 70 -4.49 3.63 13.67
N LEU A 71 -3.58 4.58 13.52
CA LEU A 71 -2.35 4.41 12.75
C LEU A 71 -1.16 4.51 13.70
N ALA A 72 -0.45 3.39 13.87
CA ALA A 72 0.71 3.32 14.75
C ALA A 72 2.00 3.82 14.09
N ASP A 73 2.20 3.49 12.80
CA ASP A 73 3.40 3.83 12.05
C ASP A 73 3.05 4.22 10.60
N GLY A 74 3.04 5.52 10.33
CA GLY A 74 2.73 6.05 9.01
C GLY A 74 3.79 5.73 7.95
N GLU A 75 5.06 5.63 8.33
CA GLU A 75 6.14 5.31 7.40
C GLU A 75 6.07 3.84 6.97
N ALA A 76 5.87 2.93 7.92
CA ALA A 76 5.74 1.50 7.62
C ALA A 76 4.56 1.22 6.69
N VAL A 77 3.40 1.83 6.95
CA VAL A 77 2.22 1.74 6.07
C VAL A 77 2.52 2.32 4.69
N ALA A 78 3.19 3.47 4.61
CA ALA A 78 3.57 4.06 3.33
C ALA A 78 4.54 3.16 2.54
N ARG A 79 5.50 2.50 3.20
CA ARG A 79 6.43 1.55 2.55
C ARG A 79 5.71 0.34 1.98
N ILE A 80 4.74 -0.20 2.72
CA ILE A 80 3.89 -1.31 2.25
C ILE A 80 3.10 -0.90 1.00
N ILE A 81 2.43 0.24 1.05
CA ILE A 81 1.66 0.75 -0.10
C ILE A 81 2.59 1.01 -1.28
N PHE A 82 3.72 1.67 -1.08
CA PHE A 82 4.67 1.98 -2.14
C PHE A 82 5.25 0.72 -2.79
N SER A 83 5.64 -0.28 -1.99
CA SER A 83 6.24 -1.52 -2.48
C SER A 83 5.22 -2.41 -3.20
N MET A 84 4.03 -2.58 -2.61
CA MET A 84 3.08 -3.60 -3.04
C MET A 84 1.92 -3.05 -3.89
N LEU A 85 1.66 -1.74 -3.87
CA LEU A 85 0.59 -1.07 -4.62
C LEU A 85 1.18 0.11 -5.43
N PRO A 86 2.10 -0.15 -6.38
CA PRO A 86 2.91 0.91 -7.00
C PRO A 86 2.09 1.97 -7.77
N CYS A 87 0.89 1.63 -8.21
CA CYS A 87 -0.01 2.53 -8.95
C CYS A 87 -0.94 3.36 -8.05
N VAL A 88 -0.88 3.19 -6.73
CA VAL A 88 -1.59 4.04 -5.77
C VAL A 88 -0.74 5.27 -5.49
N ASP A 89 -1.14 6.41 -6.04
CA ASP A 89 -0.41 7.67 -5.87
C ASP A 89 -0.58 8.26 -4.48
N ARG A 90 -1.81 8.20 -3.94
CA ARG A 90 -2.17 8.71 -2.62
C ARG A 90 -3.26 7.84 -2.01
N VAL A 91 -3.23 7.73 -0.68
CA VAL A 91 -4.31 7.15 0.11
C VAL A 91 -5.36 8.22 0.35
N LEU A 92 -6.58 7.94 -0.09
CA LEU A 92 -7.75 8.72 0.25
C LEU A 92 -8.28 8.25 1.61
N TYR A 93 -8.82 9.16 2.41
CA TYR A 93 -9.39 8.84 3.72
C TYR A 93 -10.63 9.71 3.95
N SER A 94 -11.65 9.16 4.61
CA SER A 94 -12.88 9.92 4.87
C SER A 94 -12.61 10.99 5.91
N VAL A 95 -13.00 12.23 5.60
CA VAL A 95 -12.72 13.44 6.37
C VAL A 95 -13.46 13.40 7.71
N TYR A 96 -12.81 12.82 8.72
CA TYR A 96 -13.04 13.16 10.11
C TYR A 96 -11.85 13.98 10.61
N PRO A 97 -12.08 15.04 11.41
CA PRO A 97 -11.10 16.10 11.66
C PRO A 97 -9.84 15.70 12.45
N GLU A 98 -9.67 14.42 12.84
CA GLU A 98 -8.63 13.99 13.79
C GLU A 98 -7.47 13.18 13.17
N LEU A 99 -7.43 12.97 11.85
CA LEU A 99 -6.47 12.00 11.28
C LEU A 99 -5.22 12.64 10.66
N TYR A 100 -4.44 13.36 11.46
CA TYR A 100 -3.10 13.85 11.07
C TYR A 100 -2.18 12.73 10.56
N SER A 101 -2.38 11.50 11.03
CA SER A 101 -1.55 10.34 10.69
C SER A 101 -1.69 9.91 9.21
N TRP A 102 -2.85 10.10 8.56
CA TRP A 102 -3.00 9.76 7.12
C TRP A 102 -2.34 10.80 6.20
N HIS A 103 -2.19 12.04 6.66
CA HIS A 103 -1.36 13.02 5.96
C HIS A 103 0.13 12.63 5.99
N GLU A 104 0.59 12.02 7.09
CA GLU A 104 1.96 11.51 7.19
C GLU A 104 2.23 10.38 6.22
N VAL A 105 1.32 9.41 6.09
CA VAL A 105 1.41 8.34 5.07
C VAL A 105 1.60 8.92 3.67
N ASN A 106 0.73 9.87 3.27
CA ASN A 106 0.81 10.51 1.96
C ASN A 106 2.11 11.31 1.76
N ARG A 107 2.63 11.94 2.82
CA ARG A 107 3.93 12.64 2.79
C ARG A 107 5.08 11.67 2.52
N HIS A 108 5.07 10.49 3.17
CA HIS A 108 6.07 9.46 2.92
C HIS A 108 5.96 8.89 1.49
N LEU A 109 4.75 8.63 1.00
CA LEU A 109 4.54 8.20 -0.39
C LEU A 109 5.13 9.20 -1.41
N GLU A 110 4.90 10.49 -1.19
CA GLU A 110 5.49 11.55 -2.02
C GLU A 110 7.02 11.58 -1.92
N SER A 111 7.57 11.39 -0.72
CA SER A 111 9.01 11.34 -0.50
C SER A 111 9.65 10.15 -1.21
N PHE A 112 9.06 8.95 -1.14
CA PHE A 112 9.55 7.75 -1.81
C PHE A 112 9.55 7.90 -3.33
N ARG A 113 8.53 8.57 -3.90
CA ARG A 113 8.44 8.87 -5.33
C ARG A 113 9.41 9.97 -5.78
N SER A 114 9.70 10.92 -4.91
CA SER A 114 10.58 12.06 -5.21
C SER A 114 12.06 11.76 -5.01
N SER A 115 12.38 10.68 -4.28
CA SER A 115 13.76 10.22 -4.10
C SER A 115 14.22 9.52 -5.39
N PRO A 116 15.21 10.05 -6.13
CA PRO A 116 15.82 9.27 -7.19
C PRO A 116 16.47 8.06 -6.55
N VAL A 117 16.08 6.85 -6.97
CA VAL A 117 16.80 5.62 -6.66
C VAL A 117 18.27 5.88 -6.98
N THR A 118 19.10 6.04 -5.94
CA THR A 118 20.55 6.12 -6.08
C THR A 118 21.01 4.75 -6.53
N GLY A 119 21.00 4.54 -7.85
CA GLY A 119 21.62 3.39 -8.48
C GLY A 119 23.07 3.32 -8.02
N HIS A 120 23.42 2.17 -7.44
CA HIS A 120 24.79 1.77 -7.15
C HIS A 120 25.68 2.00 -8.39
N TYR A 121 26.49 3.05 -8.39
CA TYR A 121 27.64 3.13 -9.29
C TYR A 121 28.77 2.32 -8.66
N ILE A 122 28.82 1.01 -8.97
CA ILE A 122 30.08 0.27 -8.91
C ILE A 122 30.88 0.70 -10.14
N THR A 123 31.70 1.74 -10.01
CA THR A 123 32.80 1.95 -10.96
C THR A 123 33.93 1.05 -10.51
N GLY A 124 34.03 -0.12 -11.16
CA GLY A 124 35.24 -0.93 -11.12
C GLY A 124 36.44 -0.12 -11.58
N VAL A 125 37.48 -0.14 -10.78
CA VAL A 125 38.80 0.39 -11.11
C VAL A 125 39.40 -0.52 -12.19
N PRO A 126 39.79 -0.04 -13.38
CA PRO A 126 40.60 -0.84 -14.28
C PRO A 126 42.03 -0.88 -13.76
N SER A 127 42.52 -2.10 -13.51
CA SER A 127 43.91 -2.36 -13.13
C SER A 127 44.88 -1.86 -14.20
N GLU A 128 45.90 -1.14 -13.76
CA GLU A 128 47.16 -0.98 -14.49
C GLU A 128 47.82 -2.36 -14.69
N ILE A 129 48.30 -2.63 -15.90
CA ILE A 129 49.67 -3.03 -16.32
C ILE A 129 49.61 -3.39 -17.82
#